data_AF-A0A2W4IRF5-F1
#
_entry.id   AF-A0A2W4IRF5-F1
#
_cell.length_a   1.000
_cell.length_b   1.000
_cell.length_c   1.000
_cell.angle_alpha   90.00
_cell.angle_beta   90.00
_cell.angle_gamma   90.00
#
_symmetry.space_group_name_H-M   'P 1'
#
loop_
_entity.id
_entity.type
_entity.pdbx_description
1 polymer ?
#
loop_
_entity_poly.entity_id
_entity_poly.type
_entity_poly.pdbx_seq_one_letter_code
_entity_poly.pdbx_strand_id
1 'polypeptide(L)'
;MPRRELEEFLAELTLRLLQVLRSEPFDVRLGQSVGTDLVAAHIASPEGLGRTIETIKLRLAQDLELTGPELPTRMARLLGAVAAGYSRALRDRTLDEQEQIRRAALVAREQAELALRESEARFRYQATHDPLTDLPNRTLFTQRLSAALDRNGKRDRRIAVCFVDLDGFKVVNDTLGHQVGDQLLVSVAQRLRKSVCEHLVARLGGDAFVILMEDTTCT
;
A
#
# COMPACT_ATOMS: atom_id res chain seq x y z
N MET A 1 23.82 17.18 13.67
CA MET A 1 24.25 17.58 15.02
C MET A 1 25.15 18.81 14.91
N PRO A 2 24.87 19.91 15.64
CA PRO A 2 25.76 21.05 15.76
C PRO A 2 27.09 20.63 16.40
N ARG A 3 28.18 21.33 16.05
CA ARG A 3 29.55 20.99 16.51
C ARG A 3 29.65 20.91 18.04
N ARG A 4 29.05 21.87 18.75
CA ARG A 4 29.10 21.92 20.22
C ARG A 4 28.44 20.71 20.87
N GLU A 5 27.26 20.30 20.40
CA GLU A 5 26.58 19.12 20.93
C GLU A 5 27.39 17.86 20.65
N LEU A 6 28.04 17.77 19.47
CA LEU A 6 28.93 16.65 19.14
C LEU A 6 30.13 16.58 20.08
N GLU A 7 30.75 17.72 20.39
CA GLU A 7 31.86 17.80 21.35
C GLU A 7 31.41 17.37 22.75
N GLU A 8 30.25 17.84 23.22
CA GLU A 8 29.67 17.45 24.53
C GLU A 8 29.38 15.94 24.58
N PHE A 9 28.79 15.37 23.53
CA PHE A 9 28.52 13.94 23.41
C PHE A 9 29.80 13.10 23.41
N LEU A 10 30.80 13.48 22.60
CA LEU A 10 32.07 12.76 22.55
C LEU A 10 32.84 12.86 23.88
N ALA A 11 32.73 13.98 24.59
CA ALA A 11 33.30 14.13 25.92
C ALA A 11 32.64 13.18 26.93
N GLU A 12 31.31 13.05 26.91
CA GLU A 12 30.58 12.11 27.74
C GLU A 12 31.00 10.65 27.48
N LEU A 13 31.09 10.25 26.19
CA LEU A 13 31.56 8.94 25.82
C LEU A 13 33.01 8.69 26.30
N THR A 14 33.87 9.70 26.19
CA THR A 14 35.26 9.63 26.66
C THR A 14 35.35 9.40 28.17
N LEU A 15 34.52 10.10 28.95
CA LEU A 15 34.44 9.90 30.40
C LEU A 15 33.93 8.50 30.75
N ARG A 16 32.93 7.98 30.02
CA ARG A 16 32.44 6.61 30.19
C ARG A 16 33.52 5.58 29.89
N LEU A 17 34.29 5.74 28.81
CA LEU A 17 35.43 4.88 28.48
C LEU A 17 36.46 4.86 29.62
N LEU A 18 36.77 6.03 30.20
CA LEU A 18 37.68 6.14 31.36
C LEU A 18 37.10 5.44 32.60
N GLN A 19 35.80 5.56 32.86
CA GLN A 19 35.11 4.84 33.92
C GLN A 19 35.24 3.32 33.74
N VAL A 20 35.13 2.79 32.51
CA VAL A 20 35.33 1.36 32.24
C VAL A 20 36.76 0.94 32.57
N LEU A 21 37.77 1.70 32.12
CA LEU A 21 39.18 1.37 32.35
C LEU A 21 39.53 1.32 33.85
N ARG A 22 38.93 2.22 34.65
CA ARG A 22 39.15 2.33 36.10
C ARG A 22 38.21 1.45 36.93
N SER A 23 37.18 0.86 36.33
CA SER A 23 36.20 0.04 37.05
C SER A 23 36.82 -1.25 37.60
N GLU A 24 36.41 -1.62 38.81
CA GLU A 24 36.67 -2.92 39.40
C GLU A 24 35.36 -3.49 39.97
N PRO A 25 34.87 -4.64 39.46
CA PRO A 25 35.42 -5.42 38.35
C PRO A 25 35.27 -4.71 36.99
N PHE A 26 36.14 -5.05 36.04
CA PHE A 26 36.12 -4.50 34.68
C PHE A 26 34.84 -4.91 33.92
N ASP A 27 33.95 -3.94 33.61
CA ASP A 27 32.67 -4.20 32.95
C ASP A 27 32.70 -3.90 31.43
N VAL A 28 32.76 -4.97 30.64
CA VAL A 28 32.77 -4.93 29.17
C VAL A 28 31.48 -4.33 28.58
N ARG A 29 30.35 -4.42 29.29
CA ARG A 29 29.03 -3.96 28.78
C ARG A 29 28.99 -2.45 28.59
N LEU A 30 29.71 -1.70 29.42
CA LEU A 30 29.84 -0.25 29.26
C LEU A 30 30.57 0.10 27.97
N GLY A 31 31.62 -0.66 27.61
CA GLY A 31 32.29 -0.51 26.31
C GLY A 31 31.36 -0.82 25.12
N GLN A 32 30.54 -1.86 25.22
CA GLN A 32 29.53 -2.16 24.20
C GLN A 32 28.52 -1.03 24.03
N SER A 33 28.03 -0.46 25.14
CA SER A 33 27.08 0.66 25.11
C SER A 33 27.64 1.88 24.37
N VAL A 34 28.93 2.20 24.52
CA VAL A 34 29.57 3.29 23.76
C VAL A 34 29.54 3.02 22.26
N GLY A 35 29.81 1.78 21.84
CA GLY A 35 29.69 1.38 20.43
C GLY A 35 28.27 1.54 19.89
N THR A 36 27.27 1.18 20.70
CA THR A 36 25.85 1.37 20.37
C THR A 36 25.47 2.85 20.27
N ASP A 37 25.92 3.68 21.20
CA ASP A 37 25.61 5.11 21.26
C ASP A 37 26.20 5.86 20.05
N LEU A 38 27.39 5.47 19.57
CA LEU A 38 27.98 6.02 18.34
C LEU A 38 27.06 5.79 17.12
N VAL A 39 26.52 4.57 16.97
CA VAL A 39 25.59 4.26 15.86
C VAL A 39 24.27 5.02 16.00
N ALA A 40 23.74 5.14 17.22
CA ALA A 40 22.54 5.92 17.52
C ALA A 40 22.72 7.42 17.21
N ALA A 41 23.91 7.97 17.49
CA ALA A 41 24.30 9.33 17.14
C ALA A 41 24.63 9.54 15.65
N HIS A 42 24.36 8.54 14.79
CA HIS A 42 24.65 8.56 13.36
C HIS A 42 26.15 8.64 13.01
N ILE A 43 27.02 8.29 13.95
CA ILE A 43 28.45 8.12 13.73
C ILE A 43 28.65 6.65 13.38
N ALA A 44 28.21 6.27 12.18
CA ALA A 44 28.03 4.88 11.77
C ALA A 44 28.83 4.48 10.52
N SER A 45 29.83 5.28 10.12
CA SER A 45 30.73 4.90 9.01
C SER A 45 31.81 3.89 9.43
N PRO A 46 32.09 2.85 8.63
CA PRO A 46 33.16 1.89 8.89
C PRO A 46 34.52 2.56 9.14
N GLU A 47 34.83 3.61 8.38
CA GLU A 47 36.06 4.40 8.53
C GLU A 47 36.05 5.23 9.81
N GLY A 48 34.87 5.64 10.28
CA GLY A 48 34.66 6.37 11.52
C GLY A 48 35.07 5.53 12.73
N LEU A 49 34.60 4.28 12.81
CA LEU A 49 34.99 3.36 13.89
C LEU A 49 36.50 3.12 13.91
N GLY A 50 37.12 2.89 12.75
CA GLY A 50 38.57 2.70 12.65
C GLY A 50 39.36 3.87 13.23
N ARG A 51 38.98 5.10 12.86
CA ARG A 51 39.59 6.33 13.40
C ARG A 51 39.30 6.55 14.88
N THR A 52 38.10 6.20 15.36
CA THR A 52 37.76 6.26 16.78
C THR A 52 38.63 5.31 17.60
N ILE A 53 38.79 4.06 17.14
CA ILE A 53 39.66 3.06 17.78
C ILE A 53 41.11 3.55 17.80
N GLU A 54 41.61 4.06 16.68
CA GLU A 54 42.97 4.60 16.56
C GLU A 54 43.21 5.77 17.51
N THR A 55 42.26 6.72 17.55
CA THR A 55 42.32 7.88 18.46
C THR A 55 42.33 7.43 19.91
N ILE A 56 41.45 6.50 20.30
CA ILE A 56 41.42 5.96 21.66
C ILE A 56 42.74 5.27 21.99
N LYS A 57 43.27 4.44 21.08
CA LYS A 57 44.51 3.69 21.31
C LYS A 57 45.73 4.60 21.46
N LEU A 58 45.86 5.61 20.60
CA LEU A 58 47.05 6.46 20.54
C LEU A 58 46.98 7.64 21.51
N ARG A 59 45.79 8.22 21.72
CA ARG A 59 45.64 9.48 22.43
C ARG A 59 45.02 9.35 23.81
N LEU A 60 44.05 8.47 24.03
CA LEU A 60 43.31 8.44 25.30
C LEU A 60 44.21 8.16 26.50
N ALA A 61 45.11 7.19 26.39
CA ALA A 61 46.03 6.86 27.49
C ALA A 61 47.09 7.94 27.69
N GLN A 62 47.56 8.55 26.61
CA GLN A 62 48.60 9.59 26.64
C GLN A 62 48.06 10.90 27.22
N ASP A 63 46.92 11.38 26.71
CA ASP A 63 46.34 12.68 27.08
C ASP A 63 45.75 12.67 28.50
N LEU A 64 45.40 11.48 29.03
CA LEU A 64 44.84 11.32 30.38
C LEU A 64 45.82 10.68 31.38
N GLU A 65 47.09 10.57 30.99
CA GLU A 65 48.20 10.06 31.81
C GLU A 65 47.88 8.71 32.50
N LEU A 66 47.14 7.84 31.80
CA LEU A 66 46.76 6.53 32.32
C LEU A 66 47.99 5.62 32.34
N THR A 67 48.31 5.06 33.51
CA THR A 67 49.44 4.15 33.70
C THR A 67 49.02 2.92 34.50
N GLY A 68 49.64 1.77 34.24
CA GLY A 68 49.38 0.54 34.98
C GLY A 68 49.70 -0.73 34.18
N PRO A 69 50.12 -1.82 34.84
CA PRO A 69 50.54 -3.05 34.16
C PRO A 69 49.39 -3.74 33.40
N GLU A 70 48.15 -3.59 33.87
CA GLU A 70 46.96 -4.17 33.20
C GLU A 70 46.36 -3.28 32.11
N LEU A 71 46.80 -2.03 32.00
CA LEU A 71 46.19 -1.04 31.10
C LEU A 71 46.17 -1.50 29.63
N PRO A 72 47.23 -2.10 29.05
CA PRO A 72 47.17 -2.58 27.67
C PRO A 72 46.10 -3.66 27.46
N THR A 73 45.96 -4.59 28.41
CA THR A 73 44.96 -5.66 28.35
C THR A 73 43.54 -5.11 28.52
N ARG A 74 43.32 -4.20 29.48
CA ARG A 74 42.02 -3.54 29.68
C ARG A 74 41.64 -2.69 28.46
N MET A 75 42.59 -1.97 27.86
CA MET A 75 42.38 -1.20 26.63
C MET A 75 41.98 -2.08 25.46
N ALA A 76 42.68 -3.20 25.23
CA ALA A 76 42.34 -4.14 24.16
C ALA A 76 40.92 -4.72 24.33
N ARG A 77 40.54 -5.09 25.57
CA ARG A 77 39.18 -5.59 25.87
C ARG A 77 38.12 -4.50 25.68
N LEU A 78 38.40 -3.26 26.06
CA LEU A 78 37.51 -2.12 25.86
C LEU A 78 37.27 -1.84 24.38
N LEU A 79 38.34 -1.76 23.58
CA LEU A 79 38.23 -1.53 22.13
C LEU A 79 37.44 -2.65 21.44
N GLY A 80 37.67 -3.91 21.85
CA GLY A 80 36.87 -5.05 21.39
C GLY A 80 35.39 -4.93 21.76
N ALA A 81 35.09 -4.44 22.97
CA ALA A 81 33.73 -4.19 23.42
C ALA A 81 33.02 -3.11 22.59
N VAL A 82 33.68 -1.97 22.36
CA VAL A 82 33.16 -0.87 21.53
C VAL A 82 32.90 -1.36 20.11
N ALA A 83 33.87 -2.04 19.49
CA ALA A 83 33.70 -2.58 18.14
C ALA A 83 32.54 -3.60 18.04
N ALA A 84 32.36 -4.45 19.06
CA ALA A 84 31.27 -5.42 19.11
C ALA A 84 29.90 -4.74 19.27
N GLY A 85 29.79 -3.73 20.15
CA GLY A 85 28.56 -2.96 20.36
C GLY A 85 28.16 -2.16 19.13
N TYR A 86 29.15 -1.54 18.47
CA TYR A 86 28.98 -0.83 17.22
C TYR A 86 28.51 -1.75 16.09
N SER A 87 29.19 -2.88 15.88
CA SER A 87 28.84 -3.81 14.79
C SER A 87 27.45 -4.41 14.97
N ARG A 88 27.06 -4.71 16.22
CA ARG A 88 25.71 -5.19 16.54
C ARG A 88 24.67 -4.11 16.24
N ALA A 89 24.87 -2.89 16.75
CA ALA A 89 23.93 -1.79 16.55
C ALA A 89 23.78 -1.44 15.06
N LEU A 90 24.86 -1.46 14.28
CA LEU A 90 24.81 -1.23 12.83
C LEU A 90 24.00 -2.31 12.12
N ARG A 91 24.23 -3.59 12.46
CA ARG A 91 23.46 -4.71 11.92
C ARG A 91 21.98 -4.62 12.26
N ASP A 92 21.65 -4.35 13.52
CA ASP A 92 20.26 -4.25 13.99
C ASP A 92 19.54 -3.09 13.28
N ARG A 93 20.19 -1.92 13.18
CA ARG A 93 19.67 -0.78 12.41
C ARG A 93 19.40 -1.13 10.95
N THR A 94 20.34 -1.80 10.27
CA THR A 94 20.14 -2.20 8.87
C THR A 94 18.98 -3.17 8.72
N LEU A 95 18.83 -4.13 9.64
CA LEU A 95 17.71 -5.08 9.62
C LEU A 95 16.37 -4.38 9.86
N ASP A 96 16.32 -3.44 10.80
CA ASP A 96 15.12 -2.65 11.08
C ASP A 96 14.73 -1.78 9.87
N GLU A 97 15.70 -1.09 9.26
CA GLU A 97 15.47 -0.30 8.04
C GLU A 97 14.93 -1.19 6.90
N GLN A 98 15.52 -2.37 6.69
CA GLN A 98 15.04 -3.33 5.68
C GLN A 98 13.63 -3.84 5.97
N GLU A 99 13.32 -4.16 7.23
CA GLU A 99 11.99 -4.64 7.62
C GLU A 99 10.93 -3.56 7.46
N GLN A 100 11.25 -2.30 7.80
CA GLN A 100 10.35 -1.16 7.58
C GLN A 100 10.07 -0.96 6.09
N ILE A 101 11.10 -0.97 5.24
CA ILE A 101 10.95 -0.88 3.78
C ILE A 101 10.08 -2.03 3.25
N ARG A 102 10.36 -3.26 3.69
CA ARG A 102 9.61 -4.46 3.26
C ARG A 102 8.14 -4.38 3.65
N ARG A 103 7.83 -3.95 4.88
CA ARG A 103 6.44 -3.77 5.35
C ARG A 103 5.72 -2.69 4.56
N ALA A 104 6.36 -1.54 4.34
CA ALA A 104 5.78 -0.47 3.56
C ALA A 104 5.48 -0.92 2.11
N ALA A 105 6.39 -1.68 1.49
CA ALA A 105 6.19 -2.23 0.16
C ALA A 105 5.03 -3.22 0.07
N LEU A 106 4.85 -4.07 1.09
CA LEU A 106 3.73 -5.02 1.15
C LEU A 106 2.38 -4.31 1.24
N VAL A 107 2.26 -3.31 2.12
CA VAL A 107 1.02 -2.51 2.27
C VAL A 107 0.70 -1.76 0.98
N ALA A 108 1.70 -1.12 0.36
CA ALA A 108 1.51 -0.40 -0.89
C ALA A 108 1.04 -1.34 -2.03
N ARG A 109 1.60 -2.56 -2.09
CA ARG A 109 1.20 -3.57 -3.07
C ARG A 109 -0.24 -4.02 -2.87
N GLU A 110 -0.65 -4.29 -1.63
CA GLU A 110 -2.03 -4.69 -1.31
C GLU A 110 -3.04 -3.60 -1.70
N GLN A 111 -2.72 -2.33 -1.40
CA GLN A 111 -3.55 -1.19 -1.78
C GLN A 111 -3.66 -1.05 -3.30
N ALA A 112 -2.55 -1.21 -4.03
CA ALA A 112 -2.54 -1.14 -5.49
C ALA A 112 -3.39 -2.27 -6.11
N GLU A 113 -3.34 -3.48 -5.55
CA GLU A 113 -4.13 -4.61 -6.03
C GLU A 113 -5.63 -4.41 -5.80
N LEU A 114 -6.02 -3.86 -4.63
CA LEU A 114 -7.41 -3.51 -4.35
C LEU A 114 -7.91 -2.42 -5.32
N ALA A 115 -7.15 -1.34 -5.49
CA ALA A 115 -7.51 -0.25 -6.40
C ALA A 115 -7.64 -0.73 -7.85
N LEU A 116 -6.77 -1.64 -8.30
CA LEU A 116 -6.86 -2.25 -9.61
C LEU A 116 -8.15 -3.06 -9.76
N ARG A 117 -8.47 -3.93 -8.79
CA ARG A 117 -9.70 -4.75 -8.84
C ARG A 117 -10.97 -3.90 -8.86
N GLU A 118 -11.03 -2.84 -8.06
CA GLU A 118 -12.15 -1.90 -8.05
C GLU A 118 -12.30 -1.18 -9.40
N SER A 119 -11.18 -0.73 -9.96
CA SER A 119 -11.13 -0.10 -11.28
C SER A 119 -11.62 -1.05 -12.37
N GLU A 120 -11.13 -2.28 -12.40
CA GLU A 120 -11.57 -3.31 -13.35
C GLU A 120 -13.05 -3.65 -13.21
N ALA A 121 -13.56 -3.77 -11.97
CA ALA A 121 -14.97 -4.00 -11.71
C ALA A 121 -15.83 -2.86 -12.25
N ARG A 122 -15.40 -1.61 -12.01
CA ARG A 122 -16.09 -0.41 -12.50
C ARG A 122 -16.06 -0.31 -14.03
N PHE A 123 -14.91 -0.55 -14.66
CA PHE A 123 -14.80 -0.57 -16.12
C PHE A 123 -15.69 -1.64 -16.74
N ARG A 124 -15.72 -2.84 -16.16
CA ARG A 124 -16.58 -3.93 -16.61
C ARG A 124 -18.05 -3.58 -16.48
N TYR A 125 -18.44 -2.93 -15.37
CA TYR A 125 -19.81 -2.45 -15.18
C TYR A 125 -20.20 -1.42 -16.24
N GLN A 126 -19.37 -0.41 -16.47
CA GLN A 126 -19.58 0.61 -17.50
C GLN A 126 -19.62 0.04 -18.92
N ALA A 127 -18.83 -0.99 -19.21
CA ALA A 127 -18.86 -1.67 -20.50
C ALA A 127 -20.16 -2.46 -20.74
N THR A 128 -20.91 -2.77 -19.69
CA THR A 128 -22.10 -3.65 -19.73
C THR A 128 -23.41 -2.97 -19.31
N HIS A 129 -23.35 -1.75 -18.76
CA HIS A 129 -24.51 -0.99 -18.28
C HIS A 129 -24.55 0.40 -18.89
N ASP A 130 -25.76 0.93 -19.08
CA ASP A 130 -26.02 2.30 -19.52
C ASP A 130 -25.82 3.27 -18.35
N PRO A 131 -24.95 4.29 -18.47
CA PRO A 131 -24.57 5.15 -17.35
C PRO A 131 -25.70 6.06 -16.84
N LEU A 132 -26.74 6.28 -17.64
CA LEU A 132 -27.88 7.13 -17.25
C LEU A 132 -28.94 6.32 -16.49
N THR A 133 -29.32 5.16 -17.02
CA THR A 133 -30.46 4.38 -16.51
C THR A 133 -30.05 3.23 -15.60
N ASP A 134 -28.76 2.91 -15.52
CA ASP A 134 -28.20 1.76 -14.80
C ASP A 134 -28.71 0.39 -15.30
N LEU A 135 -29.42 0.38 -16.44
CA LEU A 135 -29.84 -0.86 -17.08
C LEU A 135 -28.67 -1.48 -17.85
N PRO A 136 -28.66 -2.81 -18.03
CA PRO A 136 -27.88 -3.47 -19.06
C PRO A 136 -27.88 -2.70 -20.38
N ASN A 137 -26.71 -2.55 -21.00
CA ASN A 137 -26.59 -1.90 -22.29
C ASN A 137 -26.71 -2.93 -23.43
N ARG A 138 -26.58 -2.45 -24.67
CA ARG A 138 -26.57 -3.28 -25.89
C ARG A 138 -25.59 -4.46 -25.83
N THR A 139 -24.41 -4.27 -25.24
CA THR A 139 -23.39 -5.31 -25.12
C THR A 139 -23.88 -6.46 -24.24
N LEU A 140 -24.34 -6.14 -23.02
CA LEU A 140 -24.83 -7.16 -22.08
C LEU A 140 -26.11 -7.82 -22.60
N PHE A 141 -27.01 -7.07 -23.22
CA PHE A 141 -28.19 -7.61 -23.88
C PHE A 141 -27.83 -8.66 -24.94
N THR A 142 -26.92 -8.33 -25.86
CA THR A 142 -26.50 -9.24 -26.94
C THR A 142 -25.86 -10.50 -26.36
N GLN A 143 -24.98 -10.36 -25.35
CA GLN A 143 -24.36 -11.50 -24.68
C GLN A 143 -25.40 -12.43 -24.04
N ARG A 144 -26.40 -11.87 -23.35
CA ARG A 144 -27.48 -12.65 -22.72
C ARG A 144 -28.38 -13.32 -23.76
N LEU A 145 -28.72 -12.62 -24.84
CA LEU A 145 -29.51 -13.18 -25.93
C LEU A 145 -28.79 -14.35 -26.60
N SER A 146 -27.51 -14.21 -26.96
CA SER A 146 -26.71 -15.30 -27.52
C SER A 146 -26.64 -16.49 -26.56
N ALA A 147 -26.35 -16.24 -25.28
CA ALA A 147 -26.32 -17.30 -24.27
C ALA A 147 -27.68 -17.96 -24.03
N ALA A 148 -28.80 -17.27 -24.28
CA ALA A 148 -30.13 -17.85 -24.20
C ALA A 148 -30.42 -18.75 -25.41
N LEU A 149 -30.02 -18.31 -26.62
CA LEU A 149 -30.14 -19.06 -27.86
C LEU A 149 -29.25 -20.32 -27.90
N ASP A 150 -28.04 -20.25 -27.34
CA ASP A 150 -27.05 -21.35 -27.39
C ASP A 150 -27.33 -22.50 -26.41
N ARG A 151 -28.31 -22.37 -25.51
CA ARG A 151 -28.72 -23.42 -24.56
C ARG A 151 -29.48 -24.55 -25.26
N ASN A 152 -28.80 -25.24 -26.18
CA ASN A 152 -29.22 -26.43 -26.90
C ASN A 152 -29.44 -27.59 -25.91
N GLY A 153 -30.68 -27.80 -25.45
CA GLY A 153 -30.98 -29.01 -24.67
C GLY A 153 -32.32 -29.06 -23.94
N LYS A 154 -32.98 -27.93 -23.67
CA LYS A 154 -34.33 -27.93 -23.10
C LYS A 154 -35.35 -27.66 -24.20
N ARG A 155 -35.94 -28.73 -24.75
CA ARG A 155 -36.86 -28.74 -25.91
C ARG A 155 -38.10 -27.82 -25.79
N ASP A 156 -38.37 -27.24 -24.63
CA ASP A 156 -39.54 -26.37 -24.38
C ASP A 156 -39.21 -24.95 -23.91
N ARG A 157 -37.95 -24.49 -24.01
CA ARG A 157 -37.58 -23.15 -23.54
C ARG A 157 -37.82 -22.10 -24.63
N ARG A 158 -38.88 -21.29 -24.47
CA ARG A 158 -39.17 -20.16 -25.37
C ARG A 158 -38.51 -18.89 -24.85
N ILE A 159 -38.11 -18.05 -25.78
CA ILE A 159 -37.54 -16.73 -25.53
C ILE A 159 -38.40 -15.73 -26.30
N ALA A 160 -38.73 -14.60 -25.67
CA ALA A 160 -39.37 -13.48 -26.33
C ALA A 160 -38.52 -12.22 -26.17
N VAL A 161 -38.48 -11.40 -27.22
CA VAL A 161 -37.80 -10.10 -27.22
C VAL A 161 -38.85 -9.03 -27.51
N CYS A 162 -39.00 -8.08 -26.60
CA CYS A 162 -39.91 -6.94 -26.77
C CYS A 162 -39.08 -5.66 -26.94
N PHE A 163 -39.30 -4.96 -28.05
CA PHE A 163 -38.69 -3.66 -28.30
C PHE A 163 -39.66 -2.56 -27.87
N VAL A 164 -39.17 -1.57 -27.14
CA VAL A 164 -39.98 -0.47 -26.58
C VAL A 164 -39.30 0.84 -26.95
N ASP A 165 -40.03 1.68 -27.67
CA ASP A 165 -39.60 3.04 -28.05
C ASP A 165 -40.50 4.07 -27.35
N LEU A 166 -39.97 5.25 -27.03
CA LEU A 166 -40.74 6.31 -26.37
C LEU A 166 -41.26 7.32 -27.38
N ASP A 167 -42.56 7.21 -27.67
CA ASP A 167 -43.23 8.15 -28.57
C ASP A 167 -43.05 9.60 -28.12
N GLY A 168 -42.59 10.45 -29.05
CA GLY A 168 -42.43 11.88 -28.81
C GLY A 168 -41.28 12.27 -27.88
N PHE A 169 -40.35 11.37 -27.53
CA PHE A 169 -39.21 11.69 -26.68
C PHE A 169 -38.37 12.87 -27.19
N LYS A 170 -38.21 12.97 -28.52
CA LYS A 170 -37.54 14.12 -29.14
C LYS A 170 -38.24 15.45 -28.83
N VAL A 171 -39.57 15.49 -28.85
CA VAL A 171 -40.36 16.70 -28.53
C VAL A 171 -40.12 17.13 -27.08
N VAL A 172 -40.01 16.17 -26.16
CA VAL A 172 -39.67 16.44 -24.76
C VAL A 172 -38.29 17.09 -24.65
N ASN A 173 -37.27 16.55 -25.33
CA ASN A 173 -35.93 17.13 -25.33
C ASN A 173 -35.91 18.54 -25.94
N ASP A 174 -36.59 18.72 -27.07
CA ASP A 174 -36.60 19.99 -27.81
C ASP A 174 -37.37 21.09 -27.07
N THR A 175 -38.42 20.73 -26.31
CA THR A 175 -39.30 21.69 -25.61
C THR A 175 -38.88 21.95 -24.17
N LEU A 176 -38.44 20.91 -23.45
CA LEU A 176 -38.18 20.94 -22.00
C LEU A 176 -36.70 20.74 -21.65
N GLY A 177 -35.85 20.46 -22.65
CA GLY A 177 -34.42 20.29 -22.49
C GLY A 177 -34.01 18.85 -22.16
N HIS A 178 -32.75 18.53 -22.48
CA HIS A 178 -32.18 17.19 -22.31
C HIS A 178 -32.19 16.68 -20.87
N GLN A 179 -32.04 17.56 -19.87
CA GLN A 179 -32.10 17.15 -18.46
C GLN A 179 -33.46 16.55 -18.08
N VAL A 180 -34.56 17.10 -18.65
CA VAL A 180 -35.92 16.57 -18.43
C VAL A 180 -36.09 15.26 -19.18
N GLY A 181 -35.55 15.15 -20.40
CA GLY A 181 -35.50 13.88 -21.13
C GLY A 181 -34.74 12.79 -20.37
N ASP A 182 -33.60 13.12 -19.77
CA ASP A 182 -32.82 12.18 -18.97
C ASP A 182 -33.59 11.67 -17.75
N GLN A 183 -34.30 12.56 -17.05
CA GLN A 183 -35.17 12.18 -15.93
C GLN A 183 -36.34 11.29 -16.37
N LEU A 184 -36.90 11.55 -17.56
CA LEU A 184 -37.93 10.71 -18.16
C LEU A 184 -37.40 9.31 -18.46
N LEU A 185 -36.20 9.20 -19.07
CA LEU A 185 -35.55 7.92 -19.36
C LEU A 185 -35.28 7.11 -18.08
N VAL A 186 -34.77 7.76 -17.02
CA VAL A 186 -34.56 7.11 -15.71
C VAL A 186 -35.89 6.61 -15.13
N SER A 187 -36.94 7.42 -15.20
CA SER A 187 -38.27 7.06 -14.70
C SER A 187 -38.87 5.87 -15.45
N VAL A 188 -38.73 5.85 -16.78
CA VAL A 188 -39.17 4.73 -17.63
C VAL A 188 -38.38 3.47 -17.30
N ALA A 189 -37.05 3.56 -17.22
CA ALA A 189 -36.19 2.44 -16.87
C ALA A 189 -36.61 1.76 -15.55
N GLN A 190 -36.87 2.56 -14.51
CA GLN A 190 -37.34 2.07 -13.22
C GLN A 190 -38.73 1.41 -13.31
N ARG A 191 -39.67 1.98 -14.08
CA ARG A 191 -41.00 1.41 -14.28
C ARG A 191 -40.95 0.09 -15.03
N LEU A 192 -40.15 0.02 -16.10
CA LEU A 192 -39.93 -1.21 -16.85
C LEU A 192 -39.32 -2.29 -15.94
N ARG A 193 -38.20 -2.00 -15.26
CA ARG A 193 -37.54 -2.95 -14.36
C ARG A 193 -38.48 -3.50 -13.27
N LYS A 194 -39.36 -2.67 -12.70
CA LYS A 194 -40.36 -3.10 -11.72
C LYS A 194 -41.46 -3.98 -12.34
N SER A 195 -41.84 -3.72 -13.58
CA SER A 195 -42.96 -4.41 -14.25
C SER A 195 -42.58 -5.82 -14.74
N VAL A 196 -41.30 -6.06 -15.06
CA VAL A 196 -40.84 -7.33 -15.64
C VAL A 196 -39.96 -8.18 -14.71
N CYS A 197 -39.88 -7.83 -13.41
CA CYS A 197 -39.15 -8.41 -12.26
C CYS A 197 -38.17 -9.62 -12.43
N GLU A 198 -38.48 -10.60 -13.29
CA GLU A 198 -37.67 -11.80 -13.56
C GLU A 198 -36.93 -11.77 -14.92
N HIS A 199 -37.18 -10.77 -15.76
CA HIS A 199 -36.65 -10.66 -17.12
C HIS A 199 -35.63 -9.52 -17.25
N LEU A 200 -34.74 -9.64 -18.24
CA LEU A 200 -33.70 -8.67 -18.49
C LEU A 200 -34.26 -7.46 -19.23
N VAL A 201 -34.19 -6.28 -18.63
CA VAL A 201 -34.48 -5.00 -19.30
C VAL A 201 -33.15 -4.34 -19.64
N ALA A 202 -32.98 -3.90 -20.88
CA ALA A 202 -31.78 -3.22 -21.35
C ALA A 202 -32.13 -1.94 -22.11
N ARG A 203 -31.21 -0.97 -22.10
CA ARG A 203 -31.30 0.23 -22.95
C ARG A 203 -30.30 0.14 -24.08
N LEU A 204 -30.77 0.29 -25.32
CA LEU A 204 -29.95 0.12 -26.51
C LEU A 204 -29.31 1.43 -27.02
N GLY A 205 -29.77 2.56 -26.49
CA GLY A 205 -29.36 3.92 -26.83
C GLY A 205 -30.57 4.81 -27.10
N GLY A 206 -30.44 6.12 -26.91
CA GLY A 206 -31.55 7.06 -27.10
C GLY A 206 -32.74 6.74 -26.20
N ASP A 207 -33.93 6.65 -26.79
CA ASP A 207 -35.22 6.26 -26.23
C ASP A 207 -35.56 4.76 -26.34
N ALA A 208 -34.67 3.97 -26.96
CA ALA A 208 -34.94 2.55 -27.22
C ALA A 208 -34.56 1.64 -26.04
N PHE A 209 -35.55 0.92 -25.53
CA PHE A 209 -35.43 -0.13 -24.53
C PHE A 209 -35.74 -1.50 -25.15
N VAL A 210 -35.20 -2.56 -24.57
CA VAL A 210 -35.48 -3.93 -24.96
C VAL A 210 -35.64 -4.81 -23.73
N ILE A 211 -36.57 -5.76 -23.81
CA ILE A 211 -36.83 -6.73 -22.76
C ILE A 211 -36.56 -8.11 -23.35
N LEU A 212 -35.67 -8.87 -22.72
CA LEU A 212 -35.43 -10.28 -22.99
C LEU A 212 -36.15 -11.10 -21.92
N MET A 213 -37.18 -11.82 -22.35
CA MET A 213 -37.96 -12.73 -21.53
C MET A 213 -37.55 -14.16 -21.85
N GLU A 214 -36.98 -14.85 -20.86
CA GLU A 214 -36.65 -16.27 -20.92
C GLU A 214 -37.79 -17.06 -20.23
N ASP A 215 -38.03 -18.31 -20.64
CA ASP A 215 -39.06 -19.20 -20.05
C ASP A 215 -40.51 -18.73 -20.25
N THR A 216 -40.82 -18.09 -21.38
CA THR A 216 -42.19 -17.64 -21.65
C THR A 216 -43.12 -18.82 -21.92
N THR A 217 -44.25 -18.87 -21.21
CA THR A 217 -45.35 -19.80 -21.51
C THR A 217 -46.31 -19.16 -22.51
N CYS A 218 -46.86 -19.94 -23.43
CA CYS A 218 -47.95 -19.45 -24.30
C CYS A 218 -49.27 -19.64 -23.55
N THR A 219 -50.03 -18.56 -23.38
CA THR A 219 -51.49 -18.62 -23.21
C THR A 219 -52.13 -18.00 -24.45
#